data_AF-A0A357F7P8-F1
#
_entry.id   AF-A0A357F7P8-F1
#
_cell.length_a   1.000
_cell.length_b   1.000
_cell.length_c   1.000
_cell.angle_alpha   90.00
_cell.angle_beta   90.00
_cell.angle_gamma   90.00
#
_symmetry.space_group_name_H-M   'P 1'
#
loop_
_entity.id
_entity.type
_entity.pdbx_description
1 polymer ?
#
loop_
_entity_poly.entity_id
_entity_poly.type
_entity_poly.pdbx_seq_one_letter_code
_entity_poly.pdbx_strand_id
1 'polypeptide(L)' 'MTTVFGDAIISHVSGRPHSHQAVFEILSTEGFETAIEEITQWDGYAPTPLYSLKALAESLSVGEVLYKDEGARFGL' A
#
# COMPACT_ATOMS: atom_id res chain seq x y z
N MET A 1 19.57 17.77 -0.61
CA MET A 1 18.67 16.61 -0.67
C MET A 1 19.53 15.37 -0.63
N THR A 2 19.41 14.55 0.40
CA THR A 2 20.23 13.34 0.55
C THR A 2 19.59 12.24 -0.29
N THR A 3 20.29 11.76 -1.32
CA THR A 3 19.82 10.70 -2.22
C THR A 3 20.05 9.33 -1.58
N VAL A 4 19.44 9.10 -0.41
CA VAL A 4 19.61 7.85 0.38
C VAL A 4 19.24 6.61 -0.45
N PHE A 5 18.36 6.77 -1.44
CA PHE A 5 17.93 5.70 -2.35
C PHE A 5 18.35 5.93 -3.81
N GLY A 6 19.31 6.83 -4.07
CA GLY A 6 19.73 7.17 -5.44
C GLY A 6 20.21 5.95 -6.25
N ASP A 7 20.80 4.97 -5.56
CA ASP A 7 21.33 3.73 -6.14
C ASP A 7 20.54 2.49 -5.68
N ALA A 8 19.35 2.66 -5.10
CA ALA A 8 18.56 1.52 -4.63
C ALA A 8 18.08 0.68 -5.83
N ILE A 9 18.48 -0.59 -5.86
CA ILE A 9 18.00 -1.55 -6.86
C ILE A 9 16.64 -2.09 -6.40
N ILE A 10 15.58 -1.72 -7.10
CA ILE A 10 14.25 -2.28 -6.92
C ILE A 10 14.13 -3.52 -7.80
N SER A 11 13.84 -4.67 -7.18
CA SER A 11 13.59 -5.94 -7.88
C SER A 11 12.32 -6.59 -7.37
N HIS A 12 11.60 -7.27 -8.26
CA HIS A 12 10.48 -8.12 -7.86
C HIS A 12 10.97 -9.47 -7.32
N VAL A 13 10.39 -9.92 -6.21
CA VAL A 13 10.60 -11.25 -5.64
C VAL A 13 9.24 -11.88 -5.39
N SER A 14 9.02 -13.07 -5.95
CA SER A 14 7.81 -13.85 -5.68
C SER A 14 7.87 -14.46 -4.27
N GLY A 15 7.05 -13.95 -3.36
CA GLY A 15 6.83 -14.56 -2.04
C GLY A 15 5.71 -15.59 -2.04
N ARG A 16 5.65 -16.43 -1.00
CA ARG A 16 4.43 -17.19 -0.68
C ARG A 16 3.60 -16.36 0.30
N PRO A 17 2.45 -15.81 -0.10
CA PRO A 17 1.61 -15.08 0.83
C PRO A 17 1.15 -16.02 1.95
N HIS A 18 1.29 -15.58 3.19
CA HIS A 18 0.66 -16.24 4.32
C HIS A 18 -0.86 -16.05 4.23
N SER A 19 -1.64 -16.91 4.85
CA SER A 19 -3.11 -16.92 4.74
C SER A 19 -3.81 -15.66 5.26
N HIS A 20 -3.06 -14.68 5.80
CA HIS A 20 -3.54 -13.50 6.51
C HIS A 20 -4.48 -13.82 7.69
N GLN A 21 -4.62 -15.10 8.10
CA GLN A 21 -5.58 -15.52 9.11
C GLN A 21 -5.27 -14.96 10.50
N ALA A 22 -4.00 -14.75 10.82
CA ALA A 22 -3.57 -14.19 12.11
C ALA A 22 -4.17 -12.81 12.41
N VAL A 23 -4.53 -12.02 11.38
CA VAL A 23 -5.15 -10.71 11.61
C VAL A 23 -6.53 -10.83 12.24
N PHE A 24 -7.27 -11.88 11.89
CA PHE A 24 -8.62 -12.13 12.39
C PHE A 24 -8.64 -12.68 13.81
N GLU A 25 -7.48 -13.12 14.34
CA GLU A 25 -7.34 -13.47 15.76
C GLU A 25 -7.30 -12.23 16.66
N ILE A 26 -7.01 -11.05 16.10
CA ILE A 26 -6.78 -9.80 16.83
C ILE A 26 -7.85 -8.75 16.49
N LEU A 27 -8.30 -8.70 15.23
CA LEU A 27 -9.27 -7.72 14.74
C LEU A 27 -10.35 -8.43 13.90
N SER A 28 -11.60 -8.36 14.36
CA SER A 28 -12.73 -8.91 13.60
C SER A 28 -13.07 -8.05 12.38
N THR A 29 -13.87 -8.59 11.46
CA THR A 29 -14.37 -7.85 10.29
C THR A 29 -15.10 -6.56 10.69
N GLU A 30 -15.94 -6.62 11.73
CA GLU A 30 -16.65 -5.45 12.25
C GLU A 30 -15.67 -4.40 12.81
N GLY A 31 -14.55 -4.83 13.37
CA GLY A 31 -13.47 -3.95 13.81
C GLY A 31 -12.80 -3.21 12.65
N PHE A 32 -12.62 -3.86 11.50
CA PHE A 32 -12.15 -3.19 10.28
C PHE A 32 -13.17 -2.17 9.77
N GLU A 33 -14.45 -2.54 9.72
CA GLU A 33 -15.53 -1.63 9.27
C GLU A 33 -15.61 -0.40 10.17
N THR A 34 -15.63 -0.60 11.49
CA THR A 34 -15.65 0.49 12.48
C THR A 34 -14.44 1.42 12.30
N ALA A 35 -13.24 0.85 12.08
CA ALA A 35 -12.04 1.65 11.87
C ALA A 35 -12.10 2.46 10.57
N ILE A 36 -12.63 1.91 9.48
CA ILE A 36 -12.81 2.62 8.22
C ILE A 36 -13.81 3.78 8.41
N GLU A 37 -14.96 3.51 9.02
CA GLU A 37 -15.98 4.52 9.30
C GLU A 37 -15.41 5.66 10.13
N GLU A 38 -14.70 5.36 11.22
CA GLU A 38 -14.12 6.37 12.09
C GLU A 38 -13.01 7.19 11.40
N ILE A 39 -12.00 6.53 10.81
CA ILE A 39 -10.83 7.20 10.23
C ILE A 39 -11.24 8.11 9.06
N THR A 40 -12.24 7.70 8.27
CA THR A 40 -12.69 8.49 7.11
C THR A 40 -13.42 9.79 7.50
N GLN A 41 -13.80 9.95 8.76
CA GLN A 41 -14.44 11.17 9.28
C GLN A 41 -13.46 12.14 9.94
N TRP A 42 -12.19 11.77 10.11
CA TRP A 42 -11.21 12.65 10.74
C TRP A 42 -10.98 13.92 9.93
N ASP A 43 -10.81 15.04 10.62
CA ASP A 43 -10.51 16.32 9.97
C ASP A 43 -9.21 16.22 9.17
N GLY A 44 -9.25 16.68 7.92
CA GLY A 44 -8.15 16.55 6.98
C GLY A 44 -7.95 15.15 6.37
N TYR A 45 -8.82 14.17 6.65
CA TYR A 45 -8.77 12.89 5.94
C TYR A 45 -9.08 13.09 4.45
N ALA A 46 -8.23 12.52 3.59
CA ALA A 46 -8.48 12.38 2.17
C ALA A 46 -7.93 11.04 1.67
N PRO A 47 -8.65 10.33 0.79
CA PRO A 47 -8.11 9.16 0.11
C PRO A 47 -6.83 9.51 -0.63
N THR A 48 -5.78 8.73 -0.40
CA THR A 48 -4.52 8.84 -1.15
C THR A 48 -4.64 8.27 -2.56
N PRO A 49 -3.88 8.77 -3.54
CA PRO A 49 -3.91 8.27 -4.90
C PRO A 49 -3.55 6.78 -5.02
N LEU A 50 -4.13 6.12 -6.02
CA LEU A 50 -3.74 4.77 -6.46
C LEU A 50 -3.28 4.88 -7.92
N TYR A 51 -1.99 4.73 -8.16
CA TYR A 51 -1.40 4.85 -9.48
C TYR A 51 -1.27 3.48 -10.15
N SER A 52 -1.61 3.42 -11.44
CA SER A 52 -1.30 2.26 -12.28
C SER A 52 0.10 2.44 -12.88
N LEU A 53 1.01 1.51 -12.57
CA LEU A 53 2.39 1.52 -13.05
C LEU A 53 2.56 0.57 -14.25
N LYS A 54 1.88 0.89 -15.36
CA LYS A 54 1.81 0.02 -16.56
C LYS A 54 3.18 -0.40 -17.10
N ALA A 55 4.09 0.55 -17.29
CA ALA A 55 5.42 0.26 -17.81
C ALA A 55 6.22 -0.69 -16.90
N LEU A 56 6.03 -0.59 -15.57
CA LEU A 56 6.65 -1.50 -14.62
C LEU A 56 6.03 -2.90 -14.71
N ALA A 57 4.70 -3.00 -14.78
CA ALA A 57 4.00 -4.26 -14.97
C ALA A 57 4.47 -4.99 -16.24
N GLU A 58 4.60 -4.27 -17.35
CA GLU A 58 5.15 -4.78 -18.62
C GLU A 58 6.59 -5.29 -18.45
N SER A 59 7.47 -4.51 -17.82
CA SER A 59 8.86 -4.91 -17.60
C SER A 59 9.03 -6.16 -16.73
N LEU A 60 8.09 -6.39 -15.80
CA LEU A 60 8.07 -7.52 -14.89
C LEU A 60 7.27 -8.71 -15.44
N SER A 61 6.59 -8.56 -16.58
CA SER A 61 5.68 -9.56 -17.16
C SER A 61 4.59 -10.02 -16.17
N VAL A 62 3.99 -9.07 -15.45
CA VAL A 62 2.85 -9.31 -14.53
C VAL A 62 1.59 -8.61 -15.02
N GLY A 63 0.41 -9.04 -14.54
CA GLY A 63 -0.87 -8.48 -14.99
C GLY A 63 -1.04 -6.99 -14.65
N GLU A 64 -0.68 -6.59 -13.43
CA GLU A 64 -0.74 -5.20 -13.00
C GLU A 64 0.25 -4.91 -11.86
N VAL A 65 0.64 -3.64 -11.75
CA VAL A 65 1.32 -3.09 -10.57
C VAL A 65 0.59 -1.82 -10.19
N LEU A 66 0.00 -1.82 -9.00
CA LEU A 66 -0.73 -0.68 -8.43
C LEU A 66 0.08 -0.11 -7.26
N TYR A 67 0.30 1.21 -7.28
CA TYR A 67 1.02 1.91 -6.23
C TYR A 67 0.07 2.81 -5.44
N LYS A 68 -0.14 2.45 -4.17
CA LYS A 68 -0.90 3.26 -3.22
C LYS A 68 0.05 4.31 -2.61
N ASP A 69 -0.10 5.56 -3.03
CA ASP A 69 0.81 6.63 -2.64
C ASP A 69 0.43 7.22 -1.27
N GLU A 70 0.99 6.63 -0.22
CA GLU A 70 0.79 7.04 1.16
C GLU A 70 1.75 8.15 1.62
N GLY A 71 2.71 8.56 0.78
CA GLY A 71 3.83 9.44 1.17
C GLY A 71 3.33 10.78 1.73
N ALA A 72 2.37 11.40 1.04
CA ALA A 72 1.78 12.66 1.46
C ALA A 72 1.14 12.60 2.86
N ARG A 73 0.60 11.45 3.28
CA ARG A 73 0.00 11.30 4.62
C ARG A 73 1.04 11.33 5.74
N PHE A 74 2.29 10.97 5.44
CA PHE A 74 3.42 11.01 6.36
C PHE A 74 4.30 12.27 6.16
N GLY A 75 3.89 13.20 5.30
CA GLY A 75 4.65 14.42 5.00
C GLY A 75 5.95 14.16 4.21
N LEU A 76 5.96 13.11 3.38
CA LEU A 76 7.09 12.71 2.52
C LEU A 76 6.95 13.22 1.08
#